data_AF-A0A2V3WBA0-F1
#
_entry.id   AF-A0A2V3WBA0-F1
#
_cell.length_a   1.000
_cell.length_b   1.000
_cell.length_c   1.000
_cell.angle_alpha   90.00
_cell.angle_beta   90.00
_cell.angle_gamma   90.00
#
_symmetry.space_group_name_H-M   'P 1'
#
loop_
_entity.id
_entity.type
_entity.pdbx_description
1 polymer ?
#
loop_
_entity_poly.entity_id
_entity_poly.type
_entity_poly.pdbx_seq_one_letter_code
_entity_poly.pdbx_strand_id
1 'polypeptide(L)'
;MQPKIKEALHNIWQAETREKAYAAFDNRVARFSLKYPKAMECLAKDKDSMLTFYDYPAENWQHTRTTNPVESVFATVRLRTAKTKNCGNRTTTLTMAFKLMEVAQRKMVPVERL
;
A
#
# COMPACT_ATOMS: atom_id res chain seq x y z
N MET A 1 -12.09 8.94 -2.91
CA MET A 1 -10.83 9.73 -2.94
C MET A 1 -10.86 10.64 -4.16
N GLN A 2 -10.43 11.90 -4.05
CA GLN A 2 -10.44 12.82 -5.21
C GLN A 2 -9.43 12.35 -6.27
N PRO A 3 -9.82 12.24 -7.56
CA PRO A 3 -9.00 11.63 -8.61
C PRO A 3 -7.63 12.31 -8.76
N LYS A 4 -7.60 13.65 -8.68
CA LYS A 4 -6.36 14.45 -8.75
C LYS A 4 -5.34 14.14 -7.64
N ILE A 5 -5.81 13.78 -6.44
CA ILE A 5 -4.93 13.39 -5.32
C ILE A 5 -4.38 11.99 -5.55
N LYS A 6 -5.19 11.08 -6.11
CA LYS A 6 -4.73 9.74 -6.44
C LYS A 6 -3.65 9.79 -7.52
N GLU A 7 -3.91 10.52 -8.60
CA GLU A 7 -2.97 10.75 -9.70
C GLU A 7 -1.65 11.36 -9.22
N ALA A 8 -1.70 12.43 -8.43
CA ALA A 8 -0.50 13.04 -7.88
C ALA A 8 0.28 12.11 -6.91
N LEU A 9 -0.34 11.04 -6.40
CA LEU A 9 0.36 10.04 -5.56
C LEU A 9 1.06 9.02 -6.46
N HIS A 10 0.37 8.59 -7.53
CA HIS A 10 0.96 7.75 -8.56
C HIS A 10 2.20 8.39 -9.19
N ASN A 11 2.15 9.69 -9.47
CA ASN A 11 3.29 10.42 -10.04
C ASN A 11 4.56 10.37 -9.16
N ILE A 12 4.43 10.15 -7.86
CA ILE A 12 5.58 10.02 -6.96
C ILE A 12 6.23 8.65 -7.15
N TRP A 13 5.49 7.58 -6.90
CA TRP A 13 6.08 6.24 -6.86
C TRP A 13 6.23 5.59 -8.23
N GLN A 14 5.53 6.05 -9.26
CA GLN A 14 5.70 5.61 -10.65
C GLN A 14 6.78 6.39 -11.41
N ALA A 15 7.41 7.39 -10.79
CA ALA A 15 8.46 8.15 -11.45
C ALA A 15 9.62 7.24 -11.90
N GLU A 16 10.22 7.58 -13.04
CA GLU A 16 11.32 6.82 -13.65
C GLU A 16 12.63 6.91 -12.86
N THR A 17 12.83 8.01 -12.12
CA THR A 17 14.04 8.24 -11.33
C THR A 17 13.70 8.77 -9.95
N ARG A 18 14.62 8.56 -9.01
CA ARG A 18 14.52 9.09 -7.64
C ARG A 18 14.33 10.61 -7.65
N GLU A 19 15.12 11.33 -8.42
CA GLU A 19 15.04 12.79 -8.53
C GLU A 19 13.66 13.28 -8.99
N LYS A 20 13.08 12.63 -10.01
CA LYS A 20 11.72 12.93 -10.48
C LYS A 20 10.68 12.61 -9.40
N ALA A 21 10.86 11.54 -8.63
CA ALA A 21 9.99 11.19 -7.52
C ALA A 21 10.01 12.25 -6.41
N TYR A 22 11.19 12.75 -6.05
CA TYR A 22 11.36 13.83 -5.06
C TYR A 22 10.72 15.14 -5.55
N ALA A 23 10.92 15.51 -6.81
CA ALA A 23 10.27 16.70 -7.39
C ALA A 23 8.72 16.56 -7.42
N ALA A 24 8.21 15.38 -7.78
CA ALA A 24 6.77 15.10 -7.75
C ALA A 24 6.21 15.14 -6.32
N PHE A 25 7.00 14.70 -5.34
CA PHE A 25 6.66 14.74 -3.92
C PHE A 25 6.49 16.18 -3.43
N ASP A 26 7.47 17.03 -3.68
CA ASP A 26 7.46 18.42 -3.22
C ASP A 26 6.30 19.20 -3.86
N ASN A 27 6.06 18.96 -5.16
CA ASN A 27 4.90 19.50 -5.87
C ASN A 27 3.56 19.06 -5.25
N ARG A 28 3.44 17.80 -4.84
CA ARG A 28 2.23 17.29 -4.20
C ARG A 28 2.00 17.95 -2.84
N VAL A 29 3.03 18.04 -2.01
CA VAL A 29 2.94 18.65 -0.68
C VAL A 29 2.52 20.11 -0.82
N ALA A 30 3.16 20.88 -1.71
CA ALA A 30 2.79 22.27 -1.96
C ALA A 30 1.34 22.43 -2.44
N ARG A 31 0.89 21.53 -3.33
CA ARG A 31 -0.45 21.60 -3.93
C ARG A 31 -1.59 21.25 -2.96
N PHE A 32 -1.35 20.36 -2.00
CA PHE A 32 -2.41 19.80 -1.15
C PHE A 32 -2.28 20.10 0.34
N SER A 33 -1.19 20.74 0.79
CA SER A 33 -0.97 21.10 2.20
C SER A 33 -2.09 21.95 2.79
N LEU A 34 -2.61 22.92 2.04
CA LEU A 34 -3.70 23.80 2.50
C LEU A 34 -5.01 23.04 2.72
N LYS A 35 -5.29 22.03 1.90
CA LYS A 35 -6.56 21.29 1.94
C LYS A 35 -6.50 20.05 2.83
N TYR A 36 -5.33 19.43 2.94
CA TYR A 36 -5.11 18.18 3.66
C TYR A 36 -3.80 18.20 4.48
N PRO A 37 -3.67 19.12 5.45
CA PRO A 37 -2.40 19.35 6.15
C PRO A 37 -1.89 18.09 6.85
N LYS A 38 -2.74 17.40 7.61
CA LYS A 38 -2.37 16.17 8.34
C LYS A 38 -1.95 15.02 7.41
N ALA A 39 -2.56 14.92 6.23
CA ALA A 39 -2.20 13.87 5.27
C ALA A 39 -0.85 14.15 4.61
N MET A 40 -0.57 15.42 4.31
CA MET A 40 0.74 15.82 3.76
C MET A 40 1.84 15.73 4.80
N GLU A 41 1.56 16.04 6.06
CA GLU A 41 2.50 15.87 7.17
C GLU A 41 2.90 14.40 7.38
N CYS A 42 1.91 13.50 7.41
CA CYS A 42 2.15 12.06 7.49
C CYS A 42 3.02 11.57 6.32
N LEU A 43 2.69 12.01 5.09
CA LEU A 43 3.47 11.67 3.92
C LEU A 43 4.90 12.22 3.98
N ALA A 44 5.08 13.46 4.45
CA ALA A 44 6.39 14.13 4.60
C ALA A 44 7.29 13.42 5.61
N LYS A 45 6.72 12.93 6.72
CA LYS A 45 7.47 12.22 7.76
C LYS A 45 8.16 10.97 7.23
N ASP A 46 7.50 10.23 6.35
CA ASP A 46 7.97 8.94 5.85
C ASP A 46 8.61 9.03 4.45
N LYS A 47 8.97 10.25 3.99
CA LYS A 47 9.49 10.52 2.63
C LYS A 47 10.66 9.62 2.25
N ASP A 48 11.67 9.54 3.11
CA ASP A 48 12.91 8.80 2.81
C ASP A 48 12.66 7.29 2.78
N SER A 49 11.92 6.77 3.75
CA SER A 49 11.55 5.34 3.80
C SER A 49 10.68 4.93 2.61
N MET A 50 9.74 5.79 2.20
CA MET A 50 8.86 5.53 1.05
C MET A 50 9.62 5.47 -0.27
N LEU A 51 10.69 6.25 -0.42
CA LEU A 51 11.48 6.34 -1.67
C LEU A 51 12.75 5.49 -1.66
N THR A 52 13.02 4.75 -0.58
CA THR A 52 14.19 3.84 -0.48
C THR A 52 14.17 2.75 -1.55
N PHE A 53 13.00 2.39 -2.09
CA PHE A 53 12.94 1.32 -3.10
C PHE A 53 13.67 1.69 -4.41
N TYR A 54 13.94 2.97 -4.66
CA TYR A 54 14.75 3.42 -5.80
C TYR A 54 16.22 3.02 -5.70
N ASP A 55 16.68 2.56 -4.52
CA ASP A 55 18.05 2.08 -4.31
C ASP A 55 18.22 0.62 -4.81
N TYR A 56 17.14 -0.07 -5.17
CA TYR A 56 17.17 -1.39 -5.79
C TYR A 56 17.14 -1.31 -7.32
N PRO A 57 17.55 -2.38 -8.03
CA PRO A 57 17.46 -2.47 -9.49
C PRO A 57 16.03 -2.25 -10.01
N ALA A 58 15.92 -1.67 -11.20
CA ALA A 58 14.64 -1.30 -11.80
C ALA A 58 13.73 -2.50 -12.06
N GLU A 59 14.28 -3.70 -12.28
CA GLU A 59 13.48 -4.93 -12.43
C GLU A 59 12.63 -5.20 -11.17
N ASN A 60 13.12 -4.82 -9.99
CA ASN A 60 12.45 -5.11 -8.71
C ASN A 60 11.36 -4.10 -8.38
N TRP A 61 11.31 -2.95 -9.07
CA TRP A 61 10.34 -1.90 -8.76
C TRP A 61 8.91 -2.36 -9.00
N GLN A 62 8.64 -3.15 -10.05
CA GLN A 62 7.30 -3.68 -10.33
C GLN A 62 6.75 -4.50 -9.15
N HIS A 63 7.57 -5.37 -8.59
CA HIS A 63 7.19 -6.19 -7.43
C HIS A 63 7.01 -5.37 -6.15
N THR A 64 7.81 -4.32 -5.97
CA THR A 64 7.70 -3.45 -4.77
C THR A 64 6.48 -2.51 -4.84
N ARG A 65 6.10 -2.09 -6.05
CA ARG A 65 4.99 -1.16 -6.30
C ARG A 65 3.61 -1.81 -6.23
N THR A 66 3.52 -3.13 -6.32
CA THR A 66 2.23 -3.83 -6.27
C THR A 66 1.77 -4.07 -4.83
N THR A 67 0.53 -3.69 -4.54
CA THR A 67 -0.13 -3.99 -3.25
C THR A 67 -0.80 -5.35 -3.24
N ASN A 68 -0.90 -6.02 -4.41
CA ASN A 68 -1.66 -7.26 -4.55
C ASN A 68 -1.21 -8.38 -3.60
N PRO A 69 0.09 -8.63 -3.38
CA PRO A 69 0.53 -9.67 -2.43
C PRO A 69 0.02 -9.44 -1.01
N VAL A 70 -0.14 -8.18 -0.60
CA VAL A 70 -0.68 -7.83 0.73
C VAL A 70 -2.21 -7.83 0.68
N GLU A 71 -2.81 -7.11 -0.28
CA GLU A 71 -4.26 -6.91 -0.33
C GLU A 71 -5.04 -8.19 -0.59
N SER A 72 -4.55 -9.07 -1.47
CA SER A 72 -5.22 -10.33 -1.82
C SER A 72 -5.27 -11.30 -0.63
N VAL A 73 -4.18 -11.41 0.13
CA VAL A 73 -4.11 -12.28 1.33
C VAL A 73 -5.10 -11.80 2.38
N PHE A 74 -5.16 -10.48 2.62
CA PHE A 74 -6.09 -9.90 3.61
C PHE A 74 -7.54 -9.76 3.13
N ALA A 75 -7.82 -9.92 1.82
CA ALA A 75 -9.16 -9.78 1.28
C ALA A 75 -10.17 -10.74 1.94
N THR A 76 -9.76 -12.00 2.16
CA THR A 76 -10.61 -13.03 2.80
C THR A 76 -10.87 -12.71 4.27
N VAL A 77 -9.86 -12.22 4.99
CA VAL A 77 -9.97 -11.80 6.39
C VAL A 77 -10.94 -10.63 6.53
N ARG A 78 -10.81 -9.61 5.67
CA ARG A 78 -11.72 -8.45 5.64
C ARG A 78 -13.16 -8.87 5.34
N LEU A 79 -13.34 -9.73 4.33
CA LEU A 79 -14.65 -10.25 3.94
C LEU A 79 -15.32 -11.00 5.11
N ARG A 80 -14.58 -11.88 5.79
CA ARG A 80 -15.12 -12.64 6.92
C ARG A 80 -15.46 -11.73 8.09
N THR A 81 -14.59 -10.77 8.40
CA THR A 81 -14.78 -9.80 9.48
C THR A 81 -16.05 -8.96 9.26
N ALA A 82 -16.27 -8.47 8.03
CA ALA A 82 -17.48 -7.74 7.69
C ALA A 82 -18.75 -8.60 7.81
N LYS A 83 -18.66 -9.90 7.47
CA LYS A 83 -19.80 -10.83 7.55
C LYS A 83 -20.14 -11.22 8.99
N THR A 84 -19.15 -11.39 9.86
CA THR A 84 -19.37 -11.89 11.23
C THR A 84 -20.01 -10.87 12.17
N LYS A 85 -20.04 -9.57 11.82
CA LYS A 85 -20.66 -8.44 12.55
C LYS A 85 -20.19 -8.21 14.00
N ASN A 86 -19.54 -9.19 14.63
CA ASN A 86 -18.91 -9.10 15.92
C ASN A 86 -17.56 -9.84 15.90
N CYS A 87 -16.61 -9.35 16.68
CA CYS A 87 -15.34 -10.02 16.94
C CYS A 87 -15.54 -10.79 18.24
N GLY A 88 -15.36 -12.11 18.23
CA GLY A 88 -15.45 -12.92 19.46
C GLY A 88 -14.33 -12.57 20.44
N ASN A 89 -13.92 -13.53 21.27
CA ASN A 89 -12.72 -13.32 22.08
C ASN A 89 -11.45 -13.22 21.20
N ARG A 90 -10.38 -12.64 21.76
CA ARG A 90 -9.10 -12.42 21.06
C ARG A 90 -8.57 -13.69 20.40
N THR A 91 -8.62 -14.82 21.10
CA THR A 91 -8.12 -16.12 20.60
C THR A 91 -8.88 -16.55 19.37
N THR A 92 -10.22 -16.51 19.40
CA THR A 92 -11.07 -16.88 18.26
C THR A 92 -10.79 -16.01 17.03
N THR A 93 -10.65 -14.69 17.20
CA THR A 93 -10.35 -13.78 16.08
C THR A 93 -8.98 -14.07 15.48
N LEU A 94 -7.96 -14.30 16.32
CA LEU A 94 -6.61 -14.64 15.84
C LEU A 94 -6.57 -15.98 15.11
N THR A 95 -7.20 -17.02 15.66
CA THR A 95 -7.28 -18.33 15.01
C THR A 95 -8.02 -18.25 13.67
N MET A 96 -9.11 -17.48 13.61
CA MET A 96 -9.87 -17.24 12.38
C MET A 96 -9.00 -16.56 11.31
N ALA A 97 -8.32 -15.46 11.67
CA ALA A 97 -7.44 -14.74 10.73
C ALA A 97 -6.29 -15.64 10.24
N PHE A 98 -5.66 -16.40 11.14
CA PHE A 98 -4.60 -17.35 10.81
C PHE A 98 -5.08 -18.40 9.81
N LYS A 99 -6.21 -19.07 10.08
CA LYS A 99 -6.76 -20.11 9.20
C LYS A 99 -7.16 -19.55 7.83
N LEU A 100 -7.68 -18.32 7.75
CA LEU A 100 -7.99 -17.68 6.47
C LEU A 100 -6.72 -17.33 5.68
N MET A 101 -5.66 -16.89 6.35
CA MET A 101 -4.37 -16.63 5.71
C MET A 101 -3.72 -17.91 5.18
N GLU A 102 -3.81 -19.04 5.90
CA GLU A 102 -3.36 -20.35 5.40
C GLU A 102 -4.11 -20.77 4.12
N VAL A 103 -5.42 -20.52 4.05
CA VAL A 103 -6.22 -20.80 2.85
C VAL A 103 -5.85 -19.87 1.69
N ALA A 104 -5.61 -18.59 1.98
CA ALA A 104 -5.18 -17.62 0.97
C ALA A 104 -3.81 -17.99 0.38
N GLN A 105 -2.86 -18.42 1.22
CA GLN A 105 -1.54 -18.89 0.79
C GLN A 105 -1.64 -20.02 -0.25
N ARG A 106 -2.51 -21.01 -0.01
CA ARG A 106 -2.70 -22.14 -0.95
C ARG A 106 -3.26 -21.73 -2.32
N LYS A 107 -3.93 -20.58 -2.39
CA LYS A 107 -4.54 -20.04 -3.62
C LYS A 107 -3.66 -18.99 -4.31
N MET A 108 -2.56 -18.59 -3.68
CA MET A 108 -1.72 -17.51 -4.17
C MET A 108 -1.00 -17.94 -5.44
N VAL A 109 -1.14 -17.14 -6.50
CA VAL A 109 -0.40 -17.34 -7.75
C VAL A 109 1.04 -16.80 -7.57
N PRO A 110 2.07 -17.49 -8.08
CA PRO A 110 3.46 -17.05 -7.96
C PRO A 110 3.66 -15.63 -8.52
N VAL A 111 4.51 -14.85 -7.84
CA VAL A 111 4.83 -13.46 -8.19
C VAL A 111 5.43 -13.33 -9.59
N GLU A 112 6.03 -14.39 -10.11
CA GLU A 112 6.58 -14.49 -11.48
C GLU A 112 5.50 -14.41 -12.59
N ARG A 113 4.21 -14.54 -12.25
CA ARG A 113 3.09 -14.43 -13.20
C ARG A 113 2.31 -13.11 -13.11
N LEU A 114 2.86 -12.10 -12.42
CA LEU A 114 2.27 -10.76 -12.24
C LEU A 114 3.15 -9.68 -12.86
#